data_AF-A0A1I6G0K7-F1
#
_entry.id   AF-A0A1I6G0K7-F1
#
_cell.length_a   1.000
_cell.length_b   1.000
_cell.length_c   1.000
_cell.angle_alpha   90.00
_cell.angle_beta   90.00
_cell.angle_gamma   90.00
#
_symmetry.space_group_name_H-M   'P 1'
#
loop_
_entity.id
_entity.type
_entity.pdbx_description
1 polymer ?
#
loop_
_entity_poly.entity_id
_entity_poly.type
_entity_poly.pdbx_seq_one_letter_code
_entity_poly.pdbx_strand_id
1 'polypeptide(L)'
;MRIPTTRNFIVALSASFLFFSTQATAQECALFKSEITDVRQFEDQVVQLTDSLKVYADQAAYAARLSQARGDSKKVQFLAGQALAAAMEAVEFAEEAHYHGRVCGIDAVVSYTTEASELSIDVRDLVEDSYNNAKLASTAGQLGDVHYYMRRSLNSAREANQLAQKVVYAAWDAHGSCTHTDSGYMGKGK
;
A
#
# COMPACT_ATOMS: atom_id res chain seq x y z
N MET A 1 8.22 -1.91 -69.36
CA MET A 1 8.08 -1.07 -68.15
C MET A 1 7.01 -1.69 -67.25
N ARG A 2 7.39 -2.33 -66.14
CA ARG A 2 6.46 -2.86 -65.12
C ARG A 2 6.56 -1.95 -63.90
N ILE A 3 5.43 -1.36 -63.51
CA ILE A 3 5.26 -0.61 -62.27
C ILE A 3 5.16 -1.64 -61.12
N PRO A 4 5.99 -1.58 -60.07
CA PRO A 4 5.83 -2.46 -58.92
C PRO A 4 4.71 -1.93 -58.03
N THR A 5 3.75 -2.81 -57.76
CA THR A 5 2.57 -2.63 -56.91
C THR A 5 2.95 -2.38 -55.44
N THR A 6 2.50 -1.25 -54.90
CA THR A 6 2.64 -0.75 -53.52
C THR A 6 1.74 -1.47 -52.50
N ARG A 7 1.76 -2.81 -52.47
CA ARG A 7 0.88 -3.59 -51.58
C ARG A 7 1.57 -4.22 -50.36
N ASN A 8 2.91 -4.26 -50.32
CA ASN A 8 3.67 -4.96 -49.28
C ASN A 8 4.22 -4.08 -48.15
N PHE A 9 4.15 -2.75 -48.26
CA PHE A 9 4.67 -1.84 -47.22
C PHE A 9 3.70 -1.61 -46.04
N ILE A 10 2.39 -1.80 -46.25
CA ILE A 10 1.38 -1.54 -45.21
C ILE A 10 1.29 -2.70 -44.20
N VAL A 11 1.58 -3.93 -44.63
CA VAL A 11 1.51 -5.14 -43.77
C VAL A 11 2.70 -5.21 -42.80
N ALA A 12 3.88 -4.70 -43.19
CA ALA A 12 5.05 -4.68 -42.31
C ALA A 12 4.94 -3.61 -41.19
N LEU A 13 4.31 -2.47 -41.45
CA LEU A 13 4.10 -1.44 -40.42
C LEU A 13 3.08 -1.88 -39.34
N SER A 14 2.03 -2.61 -39.75
CA SER A 14 0.96 -3.06 -38.85
C SER A 14 1.42 -4.22 -37.95
N ALA A 15 2.26 -5.13 -38.46
CA ALA A 15 2.87 -6.17 -37.63
C ALA A 15 3.82 -5.59 -36.58
N SER A 16 4.69 -4.64 -36.95
CA SER A 16 5.60 -3.98 -36.00
C SER A 16 4.84 -3.24 -34.89
N PHE A 17 3.75 -2.54 -35.20
CA PHE A 17 2.95 -1.83 -34.20
C PHE A 17 2.29 -2.77 -33.16
N LEU A 18 1.84 -3.95 -33.61
CA LEU A 18 1.25 -4.96 -32.72
C LEU A 18 2.30 -5.58 -31.79
N PHE A 19 3.51 -5.85 -32.28
CA PHE A 19 4.59 -6.39 -31.45
C PHE A 19 5.11 -5.39 -30.40
N PHE A 20 5.16 -4.09 -30.72
CA PHE A 20 5.53 -3.05 -29.74
C PHE A 20 4.47 -2.89 -28.64
N SER A 21 3.17 -2.99 -28.98
CA SER A 21 2.07 -2.87 -28.00
C SER A 21 2.04 -4.03 -26.99
N THR A 22 2.36 -5.25 -27.43
CA THR A 22 2.40 -6.43 -26.54
C THR A 22 3.61 -6.47 -25.61
N GLN A 23 4.73 -5.86 -26.02
CA GLN A 23 5.93 -5.79 -25.16
C GLN A 23 5.81 -4.68 -24.11
N ALA A 24 5.24 -3.53 -24.49
CA ALA A 24 4.96 -2.45 -23.55
C ALA A 24 4.01 -2.95 -22.44
N THR A 25 2.87 -3.56 -22.80
CA THR A 25 1.91 -4.11 -21.82
C THR A 25 2.50 -5.18 -20.89
N ALA A 26 3.39 -6.04 -21.39
CA ALA A 26 4.06 -7.03 -20.53
C ALA A 26 5.00 -6.39 -19.50
N GLN A 27 5.72 -5.32 -19.87
CA GLN A 27 6.57 -4.58 -18.95
C GLN A 27 5.77 -3.85 -17.87
N GLU A 28 4.69 -3.18 -18.25
CA GLU A 28 3.77 -2.49 -17.32
C GLU A 28 3.18 -3.48 -16.31
N CYS A 29 2.85 -4.70 -16.75
CA CYS A 29 2.36 -5.74 -15.85
C CYS A 29 3.41 -6.33 -14.91
N ALA A 30 4.69 -6.29 -15.31
CA ALA A 30 5.78 -6.65 -14.41
C ALA A 30 6.00 -5.56 -13.34
N LEU A 31 5.88 -4.28 -13.70
CA LEU A 31 5.91 -3.16 -12.75
C LEU A 31 4.76 -3.25 -11.74
N PHE A 32 3.53 -3.42 -12.25
CA PHE A 32 2.35 -3.65 -11.42
C PHE A 32 2.58 -4.74 -10.36
N LYS A 33 3.11 -5.91 -10.75
CA LYS A 33 3.35 -7.02 -9.82
C LYS A 33 4.37 -6.67 -8.74
N SER A 34 5.40 -5.90 -9.09
CA SER A 34 6.38 -5.41 -8.11
C SER A 34 5.70 -4.46 -7.13
N GLU A 35 5.04 -3.43 -7.63
CA GLU A 35 4.43 -2.37 -6.82
C GLU A 35 3.34 -2.93 -5.90
N ILE A 36 2.48 -3.82 -6.39
CA ILE A 36 1.43 -4.43 -5.55
C ILE A 36 2.03 -5.37 -4.49
N THR A 37 3.22 -5.94 -4.74
CA THR A 37 3.96 -6.68 -3.72
C THR A 37 4.53 -5.74 -2.66
N ASP A 38 5.01 -4.56 -3.07
CA ASP A 38 5.49 -3.53 -2.16
C ASP A 38 4.35 -2.97 -1.29
N VAL A 39 3.17 -2.72 -1.85
CA VAL A 39 1.94 -2.39 -1.10
C VAL A 39 1.71 -3.41 0.02
N ARG A 40 1.73 -4.71 -0.34
CA ARG A 40 1.53 -5.79 0.64
C ARG A 40 2.59 -5.74 1.75
N GLN A 41 3.86 -5.55 1.38
CA GLN A 41 4.97 -5.51 2.32
C GLN A 41 4.85 -4.34 3.31
N PHE A 42 4.50 -3.15 2.84
CA PHE A 42 4.34 -1.99 3.70
C PHE A 42 3.11 -2.10 4.59
N GLU A 43 1.99 -2.61 4.07
CA GLU A 43 0.78 -2.83 4.89
C GLU A 43 0.99 -3.94 5.93
N ASP A 44 1.75 -4.99 5.62
CA ASP A 44 2.19 -5.97 6.61
C ASP A 44 3.02 -5.32 7.74
N GLN A 45 3.87 -4.32 7.41
CA GLN A 45 4.58 -3.54 8.43
C GLN A 45 3.62 -2.69 9.27
N VAL A 46 2.63 -2.05 8.64
CA VAL A 46 1.58 -1.32 9.37
C VAL A 46 0.86 -2.25 10.34
N VAL A 47 0.48 -3.46 9.92
CA VAL A 47 -0.14 -4.47 10.78
C VAL A 47 0.75 -4.79 11.98
N GLN A 48 2.04 -5.07 11.77
CA GLN A 48 2.95 -5.42 12.85
C GLN A 48 3.16 -4.26 13.85
N LEU A 49 3.32 -3.04 13.34
CA LEU A 49 3.56 -1.85 14.17
C LEU A 49 2.30 -1.43 14.94
N THR A 50 1.15 -1.45 14.29
CA THR A 50 -0.14 -1.15 14.94
C THR A 50 -0.52 -2.22 15.96
N ASP A 51 -0.13 -3.49 15.77
CA ASP A 51 -0.32 -4.51 16.80
C ASP A 51 0.62 -4.29 18.00
N SER A 52 1.90 -4.01 17.73
CA SER A 52 2.91 -3.75 18.76
C SER A 52 2.57 -2.55 19.65
N LEU A 53 1.98 -1.48 19.09
CA LEU A 53 1.66 -0.28 19.86
C LEU A 53 0.44 -0.46 20.78
N LYS A 54 -0.45 -1.42 20.51
CA LYS A 54 -1.71 -1.62 21.28
C LYS A 54 -1.44 -1.81 22.77
N VAL A 55 -0.39 -2.56 23.13
CA VAL A 55 -0.04 -2.83 24.54
C VAL A 55 0.33 -1.55 25.27
N TYR A 56 1.18 -0.72 24.66
CA TYR A 56 1.58 0.56 25.26
C TYR A 56 0.42 1.56 25.28
N ALA A 57 -0.44 1.53 24.27
CA ALA A 57 -1.62 2.38 24.21
C ALA A 57 -2.63 2.03 25.31
N ASP A 58 -2.86 0.75 25.55
CA ASP A 58 -3.70 0.26 26.65
C ASP A 58 -3.11 0.63 28.02
N GLN A 59 -1.81 0.39 28.21
CA GLN A 59 -1.10 0.78 29.44
C GLN A 59 -1.21 2.29 29.71
N ALA A 60 -1.01 3.13 28.69
CA ALA A 60 -1.13 4.57 28.82
C ALA A 60 -2.58 5.02 29.08
N ALA A 61 -3.56 4.38 28.46
CA ALA A 61 -4.99 4.68 28.59
C ALA A 61 -5.57 4.39 29.98
N TYR A 62 -4.89 3.54 30.77
CA TYR A 62 -5.33 3.12 32.10
C TYR A 62 -4.24 3.29 33.18
N ALA A 63 -3.15 3.99 32.88
CA ALA A 63 -2.07 4.22 33.83
C ALA A 63 -2.55 4.96 35.09
N ALA A 64 -2.01 4.61 36.25
CA ALA A 64 -2.30 5.28 37.52
C ALA A 64 -1.43 6.52 37.78
N ARG A 65 -0.32 6.67 37.04
CA ARG A 65 0.66 7.76 37.22
C ARG A 65 0.88 8.48 35.90
N LEU A 66 0.83 9.82 35.94
CA LEU A 66 1.00 10.66 34.76
C LEU A 66 2.35 10.45 34.05
N SER A 67 3.44 10.30 34.81
CA SER A 67 4.78 10.09 34.26
C SER A 67 4.88 8.77 33.46
N GLN A 68 4.27 7.70 33.98
CA GLN A 68 4.17 6.42 33.29
C GLN A 68 3.30 6.57 32.04
N ALA A 69 2.11 7.15 32.18
CA ALA A 69 1.16 7.35 31.08
C ALA A 69 1.80 8.10 29.89
N ARG A 70 2.52 9.20 30.17
CA ARG A 70 3.29 9.95 29.17
C ARG A 70 4.43 9.13 28.57
N GLY A 71 5.13 8.35 29.39
CA GLY A 71 6.21 7.47 28.93
C GLY A 71 5.72 6.45 27.91
N ASP A 72 4.62 5.77 28.18
CA ASP A 72 4.02 4.80 27.27
C ASP A 72 3.38 5.49 26.04
N SER A 73 2.78 6.67 26.22
CA SER A 73 2.28 7.49 25.09
C SER A 73 3.39 7.87 24.10
N LYS A 74 4.62 8.16 24.57
CA LYS A 74 5.77 8.42 23.69
C LYS A 74 6.18 7.19 22.88
N LYS A 75 6.09 5.99 23.46
CA LYS A 75 6.36 4.74 22.73
C LYS A 75 5.32 4.52 21.64
N VAL A 76 4.04 4.75 21.96
CA VAL A 76 2.98 4.67 20.95
C VAL A 76 3.18 5.70 19.86
N GLN A 77 3.50 6.95 20.21
CA GLN A 77 3.81 8.00 19.23
C GLN A 77 4.94 7.57 18.29
N PHE A 78 6.01 6.98 18.82
CA PHE A 78 7.14 6.50 18.01
C PHE A 78 6.74 5.36 17.06
N LEU A 79 6.02 4.35 17.56
CA LEU A 79 5.56 3.22 16.75
C LEU A 79 4.51 3.64 15.71
N ALA A 80 3.56 4.49 16.08
CA ALA A 80 2.58 5.07 15.17
C ALA A 80 3.24 5.93 14.09
N GLY A 81 4.33 6.64 14.42
CA GLY A 81 5.10 7.40 13.43
C GLY A 81 5.80 6.50 12.40
N GLN A 82 6.31 5.34 12.81
CA GLN A 82 6.86 4.34 11.86
C GLN A 82 5.75 3.72 11.02
N ALA A 83 4.61 3.39 11.63
CA ALA A 83 3.46 2.88 10.90
C ALA A 83 2.96 3.91 9.88
N LEU A 84 2.97 5.20 10.23
CA LEU A 84 2.55 6.26 9.32
C LEU A 84 3.47 6.35 8.11
N ALA A 85 4.79 6.28 8.33
CA ALA A 85 5.74 6.26 7.22
C ALA A 85 5.50 5.06 6.29
N ALA A 86 5.31 3.86 6.84
CA ALA A 86 4.99 2.68 6.04
C ALA A 86 3.65 2.82 5.29
N ALA A 87 2.61 3.38 5.92
CA ALA A 87 1.33 3.62 5.28
C ALA A 87 1.42 4.66 4.15
N MET A 88 2.28 5.67 4.28
CA MET A 88 2.52 6.64 3.19
C MET A 88 3.16 5.97 1.98
N GLU A 89 4.19 5.13 2.19
CA GLU A 89 4.81 4.35 1.11
C GLU A 89 3.79 3.38 0.48
N ALA A 90 2.96 2.72 1.28
CA ALA A 90 1.90 1.85 0.77
C ALA A 90 0.93 2.59 -0.15
N VAL A 91 0.51 3.81 0.22
CA VAL A 91 -0.36 4.65 -0.63
C VAL A 91 0.32 4.99 -1.96
N GLU A 92 1.59 5.40 -1.93
CA GLU A 92 2.35 5.73 -3.13
C GLU A 92 2.42 4.53 -4.10
N PHE A 93 2.85 3.37 -3.61
CA PHE A 93 2.90 2.15 -4.42
C PHE A 93 1.52 1.66 -4.86
N ALA A 94 0.47 1.89 -4.06
CA ALA A 94 -0.89 1.50 -4.43
C ALA A 94 -1.44 2.36 -5.58
N GLU A 95 -1.11 3.66 -5.60
CA GLU A 95 -1.45 4.54 -6.72
C GLU A 95 -0.72 4.15 -8.01
N GLU A 96 0.57 3.82 -7.92
CA GLU A 96 1.37 3.32 -9.05
C GLU A 96 0.82 1.98 -9.57
N ALA A 97 0.59 1.03 -8.65
CA ALA A 97 0.03 -0.28 -8.99
C ALA A 97 -1.37 -0.16 -9.61
N HIS A 98 -2.19 0.79 -9.15
CA HIS A 98 -3.50 1.04 -9.75
C HIS A 98 -3.36 1.59 -11.18
N TYR A 99 -2.40 2.49 -11.44
CA TYR A 99 -2.13 2.98 -12.79
C TYR A 99 -1.69 1.84 -13.72
N HIS A 100 -0.66 1.06 -13.35
CA HIS A 100 -0.16 -0.04 -14.18
C HIS A 100 -1.15 -1.21 -14.29
N GLY A 101 -1.91 -1.49 -13.22
CA GLY A 101 -2.97 -2.50 -13.21
C GLY A 101 -4.07 -2.22 -14.22
N ARG A 102 -4.43 -0.94 -14.43
CA ARG A 102 -5.35 -0.52 -15.51
C ARG A 102 -4.78 -0.74 -16.90
N VAL A 103 -3.47 -0.59 -17.07
CA VAL A 103 -2.79 -0.85 -18.35
C VAL A 103 -2.77 -2.35 -18.67
N CYS A 104 -2.67 -3.22 -17.66
CA CYS A 104 -2.80 -4.67 -17.83
C CYS A 104 -4.17 -5.11 -18.37
N GLY A 105 -5.22 -4.32 -18.13
CA GLY A 105 -6.54 -4.51 -18.75
C GLY A 105 -7.31 -5.75 -18.27
N ILE A 106 -6.97 -6.32 -17.11
CA ILE A 106 -7.71 -7.43 -16.49
C ILE A 106 -8.65 -6.84 -15.43
N ASP A 107 -9.96 -7.01 -15.59
CA ASP A 107 -10.97 -6.43 -14.69
C ASP A 107 -10.76 -6.80 -13.22
N ALA A 108 -10.37 -8.04 -12.94
CA ALA A 108 -10.05 -8.48 -11.57
C ALA A 108 -8.84 -7.74 -10.99
N VAL A 109 -7.77 -7.53 -11.78
CA VAL A 109 -6.59 -6.76 -11.35
C VAL A 109 -7.00 -5.32 -11.04
N VAL A 110 -7.80 -4.70 -11.91
CA VAL A 110 -8.28 -3.32 -11.69
C VAL A 110 -9.14 -3.23 -10.43
N SER A 111 -10.09 -4.16 -10.26
CA SER A 111 -10.98 -4.16 -9.09
C SER A 111 -10.20 -4.26 -7.78
N TYR A 112 -9.29 -5.22 -7.67
CA TYR A 112 -8.52 -5.44 -6.44
C TYR A 112 -7.49 -4.34 -6.18
N THR A 113 -6.90 -3.74 -7.21
CA THR A 113 -5.99 -2.60 -7.04
C THR A 113 -6.71 -1.31 -6.64
N THR A 114 -7.92 -1.07 -7.15
CA THR A 114 -8.76 0.03 -6.66
C THR A 114 -9.09 -0.17 -5.18
N GLU A 115 -9.52 -1.37 -4.78
CA GLU A 115 -9.78 -1.68 -3.37
C GLU A 115 -8.54 -1.49 -2.49
N ALA A 116 -7.38 -1.99 -2.91
CA ALA A 116 -6.12 -1.82 -2.19
C ALA A 116 -5.75 -0.33 -2.04
N SER A 117 -5.88 0.47 -3.11
CA SER A 117 -5.57 1.90 -3.10
C SER A 117 -6.49 2.69 -2.18
N GLU A 118 -7.80 2.49 -2.27
CA GLU A 118 -8.77 3.18 -1.41
C GLU A 118 -8.56 2.83 0.07
N LEU A 119 -8.37 1.55 0.38
CA LEU A 119 -8.14 1.11 1.76
C LEU A 119 -6.78 1.56 2.32
N SER A 120 -5.71 1.64 1.50
CA SER A 120 -4.41 2.16 1.96
C SER A 120 -4.50 3.63 2.37
N ILE A 121 -5.33 4.43 1.68
CA ILE A 121 -5.59 5.82 2.07
C ILE A 121 -6.27 5.86 3.44
N ASP A 122 -7.30 5.05 3.66
CA ASP A 122 -7.99 4.95 4.95
C ASP A 122 -7.04 4.49 6.07
N VAL A 123 -6.17 3.53 5.79
CA VAL A 123 -5.13 3.06 6.72
C VAL A 123 -4.21 4.20 7.11
N ARG A 124 -3.66 4.94 6.14
CA ARG A 124 -2.78 6.09 6.39
C ARG A 124 -3.45 7.11 7.31
N ASP A 125 -4.69 7.48 7.00
CA ASP A 125 -5.43 8.51 7.76
C ASP A 125 -5.70 8.05 9.21
N LEU A 126 -6.07 6.78 9.41
CA LEU A 126 -6.24 6.21 10.75
C LEU A 126 -4.93 6.11 11.54
N VAL A 127 -3.82 5.79 10.88
CA VAL A 127 -2.50 5.75 11.53
C VAL A 127 -2.04 7.17 11.87
N GLU A 128 -2.30 8.16 11.02
CA GLU A 128 -2.05 9.56 11.30
C GLU A 128 -2.86 10.03 12.53
N ASP A 129 -4.14 9.68 12.59
CA ASP A 129 -4.98 9.94 13.76
C ASP A 129 -4.41 9.30 15.02
N SER A 130 -3.94 8.05 14.93
CA SER A 130 -3.29 7.38 16.05
C SER A 130 -2.04 8.13 16.51
N TYR A 131 -1.18 8.53 15.58
CA TYR A 131 0.03 9.29 15.86
C TYR A 131 -0.26 10.64 16.51
N ASN A 132 -1.23 11.40 15.96
CA ASN A 132 -1.60 12.72 16.45
C ASN A 132 -2.18 12.64 17.86
N ASN A 133 -3.04 11.67 18.14
CA ASN A 133 -3.57 11.44 19.48
C ASN A 133 -2.46 11.02 20.47
N ALA A 134 -1.56 10.13 20.08
CA ALA A 134 -0.43 9.73 20.92
C ALA A 134 0.53 10.90 21.24
N LYS A 135 0.74 11.82 20.28
CA LYS A 135 1.51 13.05 20.46
C LYS A 135 0.84 14.03 21.44
N LEU A 136 -0.48 14.19 21.38
CA LEU A 136 -1.23 14.98 22.34
C LEU A 136 -1.14 14.36 23.74
N ALA A 137 -1.32 13.04 23.85
CA ALA A 137 -1.20 12.31 25.09
C ALA A 137 0.21 12.42 25.72
N SER A 138 1.27 12.34 24.91
CA SER A 138 2.66 12.36 25.40
C SER A 138 3.06 13.68 26.05
N THR A 139 2.34 14.76 25.75
CA THR A 139 2.57 16.11 26.26
C THR A 139 1.49 16.60 27.23
N ALA A 140 0.35 15.91 27.33
CA ALA A 140 -0.80 16.30 28.13
C ALA A 140 -0.50 16.50 29.61
N GLY A 141 -1.02 17.58 30.22
CA GLY A 141 -0.70 18.04 31.58
C GLY A 141 -1.31 17.22 32.72
N GLN A 142 -2.33 16.40 32.42
CA GLN A 142 -3.12 15.67 33.41
C GLN A 142 -3.49 14.29 32.90
N LEU A 143 -3.75 13.38 33.85
CA LEU A 143 -3.95 11.97 33.55
C LEU A 143 -5.21 11.69 32.72
N GLY A 144 -6.29 12.45 32.98
CA GLY A 144 -7.54 12.31 32.23
C GLY A 144 -7.39 12.58 30.73
N ASP A 145 -6.58 13.57 30.36
CA ASP A 145 -6.29 13.90 28.96
C ASP A 145 -5.47 12.78 28.29
N VAL A 146 -4.47 12.24 29.00
CA VAL A 146 -3.70 11.09 28.50
C VAL A 146 -4.63 9.91 28.24
N HIS A 147 -5.50 9.58 29.19
CA HIS A 147 -6.47 8.49 29.03
C HIS A 147 -7.40 8.72 27.84
N TYR A 148 -7.92 9.94 27.68
CA TYR A 148 -8.80 10.31 26.59
C TYR A 148 -8.11 10.12 25.22
N TYR A 149 -6.95 10.73 25.02
CA TYR A 149 -6.24 10.67 23.74
C TYR A 149 -5.71 9.27 23.45
N MET A 150 -5.21 8.53 24.45
CA MET A 150 -4.69 7.18 24.22
C MET A 150 -5.76 6.16 23.87
N ARG A 151 -6.99 6.32 24.38
CA ARG A 151 -8.13 5.49 23.93
C ARG A 151 -8.47 5.76 22.46
N ARG A 152 -8.43 7.03 22.04
CA ARG A 152 -8.63 7.39 20.63
C ARG A 152 -7.53 6.81 19.75
N SER A 153 -6.27 6.98 20.15
CA SER A 153 -5.12 6.39 19.44
C SER A 153 -5.24 4.87 19.32
N LEU A 154 -5.59 4.18 20.41
CA LEU A 154 -5.79 2.73 20.41
C LEU A 154 -6.91 2.29 19.46
N ASN A 155 -8.02 3.02 19.42
CA ASN A 155 -9.14 2.70 18.53
C ASN A 155 -8.73 2.88 17.06
N SER A 156 -8.13 4.02 16.69
CA SER A 156 -7.65 4.25 15.33
C SER A 156 -6.61 3.21 14.91
N ALA A 157 -5.68 2.83 15.80
CA ALA A 157 -4.70 1.79 15.51
C ALA A 157 -5.33 0.39 15.29
N ARG A 158 -6.41 0.06 16.00
CA ARG A 158 -7.14 -1.20 15.81
C ARG A 158 -7.85 -1.24 14.47
N GLU A 159 -8.47 -0.13 14.08
CA GLU A 159 -9.18 -0.02 12.80
C GLU A 159 -8.18 -0.04 11.64
N ALA A 160 -7.09 0.75 11.73
CA ALA A 160 -5.99 0.71 10.76
C ALA A 160 -5.44 -0.72 10.58
N ASN A 161 -5.21 -1.45 11.67
CA ASN A 161 -4.73 -2.83 11.62
C ASN A 161 -5.68 -3.76 10.86
N GLN A 162 -6.99 -3.59 11.02
CA GLN A 162 -7.99 -4.40 10.33
C GLN A 162 -8.07 -4.05 8.84
N LEU A 163 -7.99 -2.77 8.49
CA LEU A 163 -8.00 -2.34 7.09
C LEU A 163 -6.71 -2.72 6.38
N ALA A 164 -5.55 -2.55 7.01
CA ALA A 164 -4.26 -2.96 6.46
C ALA A 164 -4.23 -4.46 6.12
N GLN A 165 -4.83 -5.31 6.97
CA GLN A 165 -5.01 -6.73 6.64
C GLN A 165 -5.86 -6.96 5.38
N LYS A 166 -6.92 -6.16 5.18
CA LYS A 166 -7.73 -6.25 3.95
C LYS A 166 -6.92 -5.80 2.73
N VAL A 167 -6.14 -4.73 2.85
CA VAL A 167 -5.23 -4.31 1.77
C VAL A 167 -4.26 -5.43 1.40
N VAL A 168 -3.66 -6.10 2.39
CA VAL A 168 -2.75 -7.23 2.16
C VAL A 168 -3.42 -8.34 1.33
N TYR A 169 -4.68 -8.66 1.62
CA TYR A 169 -5.44 -9.64 0.83
C TYR A 169 -5.79 -9.13 -0.57
N ALA A 170 -6.28 -7.89 -0.69
CA ALA A 170 -6.59 -7.28 -1.98
C ALA A 170 -5.35 -7.21 -2.89
N ALA A 171 -4.20 -6.82 -2.34
CA ALA A 171 -2.93 -6.80 -3.04
C ALA A 171 -2.50 -8.21 -3.49
N TRP A 172 -2.69 -9.23 -2.65
CA TRP A 172 -2.41 -10.61 -3.01
C TRP A 172 -3.33 -11.13 -4.12
N ASP A 173 -4.63 -10.84 -4.05
CA ASP A 173 -5.61 -11.22 -5.08
C ASP A 173 -5.34 -10.49 -6.41
N ALA A 174 -4.98 -9.20 -6.35
CA ALA A 174 -4.56 -8.41 -7.50
C ALA A 174 -3.33 -9.01 -8.18
N HIS A 175 -2.28 -9.32 -7.39
CA HIS A 175 -1.07 -9.96 -7.88
C HIS A 175 -1.38 -11.32 -8.55
N GLY A 176 -2.17 -12.17 -7.89
CA GLY A 176 -2.55 -13.49 -8.38
C GLY A 176 -3.42 -13.46 -9.63
N SER A 177 -4.24 -12.41 -9.78
CA SER A 177 -5.11 -12.20 -10.94
C SER A 177 -4.36 -11.75 -12.19
N CYS A 178 -3.15 -11.21 -12.05
CA CYS A 178 -2.34 -10.81 -13.20
C CYS A 178 -1.67 -12.01 -13.86
N THR A 179 -2.31 -12.52 -14.92
CA THR A 179 -1.84 -13.69 -15.68
C THR A 179 -0.68 -13.40 -16.63
N HIS A 180 -0.29 -12.14 -16.78
CA HIS A 180 0.89 -11.78 -17.58
C HIS A 180 2.11 -12.42 -16.94
N THR A 181 2.86 -13.21 -17.70
CA THR A 181 4.11 -13.80 -17.21
C THR A 181 5.08 -12.67 -16.93
N ASP A 182 5.89 -12.81 -15.86
CA ASP A 182 7.01 -11.92 -15.61
C ASP A 182 7.91 -12.05 -16.84
N SER A 183 7.83 -11.08 -17.75
CA SER A 183 8.56 -11.14 -19.01
C SER A 183 10.03 -11.00 -18.66
N GLY A 184 10.66 -12.15 -18.43
CA GLY A 184 12.05 -12.25 -18.11
C GLY A 184 12.83 -11.51 -19.17
N TYR A 185 13.69 -10.62 -18.71
CA TYR A 185 14.99 -10.34 -19.29
C TYR A 185 15.75 -11.67 -19.49
N MET A 186 15.32 -12.48 -20.44
CA MET A 186 16.00 -13.68 -20.92
C MET A 186 16.16 -13.48 -22.42
N GLY A 187 17.08 -12.59 -22.77
CA GLY A 187 17.82 -12.76 -24.00
C GLY A 187 18.41 -14.18 -23.99
N LYS A 188 17.82 -15.07 -24.77
CA LYS A 188 18.51 -16.25 -25.27
C LYS A 188 18.41 -16.23 -26.78
N GLY A 189 19.39 -15.56 -27.38
CA GLY A 189 19.86 -15.99 -28.68
C GLY A 189 20.31 -17.44 -28.58
N LYS A 190 19.70 -18.28 -29.42
CA LYS A 190 20.38 -19.25 -30.26
C LYS A 190 19.61 -19.34 -31.57
#